data_AF-A0A2J8N0L1-F1
#
_entry.id   AF-A0A2J8N0L1-F1
#
_cell.length_a   1.000
_cell.length_b   1.000
_cell.length_c   1.000
_cell.angle_alpha   90.00
_cell.angle_beta   90.00
_cell.angle_gamma   90.00
#
_symmetry.space_group_name_H-M   'P 1'
#
loop_
_entity.id
_entity.type
_entity.pdbx_description
1 polymer ?
#
loop_
_entity_poly.entity_id
_entity_poly.type
_entity_poly.pdbx_seq_one_letter_code
_entity_poly.pdbx_strand_id
1 'polypeptide(L)'
;MQENLRFASSGDDIKIWDASSMTLVDKFNPHTSPHGISSICWSSNNNFLVTASSSGDKIVISSCKCKPVPLLELAEGQKQTCVNLNSTSMYLVSGGLNNTV
;
A
#
# COMPACT_ATOMS: atom_id res chain seq x y z
N MET A 1 -16.23 0.19 -21.66
CA MET A 1 -15.59 1.06 -20.65
C MET A 1 -14.13 0.63 -20.60
N GLN A 2 -13.20 1.56 -20.77
CA GLN A 2 -11.78 1.23 -20.73
C GLN A 2 -11.41 1.00 -19.26
N GLU A 3 -11.23 -0.27 -18.90
CA GLU A 3 -10.72 -0.68 -17.60
C GLU A 3 -9.33 -0.06 -17.45
N ASN A 4 -9.20 0.99 -16.64
CA ASN A 4 -7.93 1.68 -16.44
C ASN A 4 -7.09 0.87 -15.43
N LEU A 5 -6.50 -0.22 -15.93
CA LEU A 5 -5.66 -1.13 -15.16
C LEU A 5 -4.40 -0.39 -14.71
N ARG A 6 -4.06 -0.53 -13.42
CA ARG A 6 -2.85 0.05 -12.83
C ARG A 6 -2.06 -1.04 -12.12
N PHE A 7 -0.74 -0.97 -12.23
CA PHE A 7 0.17 -1.80 -11.45
C PHE A 7 0.75 -0.99 -10.30
N ALA A 8 0.96 -1.63 -9.16
CA ALA A 8 1.76 -1.06 -8.08
C ALA A 8 3.00 -1.92 -7.83
N SER A 9 4.11 -1.27 -7.57
CA SER A 9 5.37 -1.90 -7.19
C SER A 9 5.83 -1.33 -5.86
N SER A 10 6.35 -2.20 -4.99
CA SER A 10 7.05 -1.85 -3.76
C SER A 10 8.55 -2.00 -3.92
N GLY A 11 9.31 -1.21 -3.17
CA GLY A 11 10.76 -1.16 -3.14
C GLY A 11 11.17 -0.15 -2.06
N ASP A 12 12.03 0.81 -2.40
CA ASP A 12 12.30 1.97 -1.52
C ASP A 12 11.08 2.89 -1.43
N ASP A 13 10.37 3.06 -2.54
CA ASP A 13 9.16 3.87 -2.67
C ASP A 13 8.08 3.05 -3.40
N ILE A 14 6.83 3.45 -3.24
CA ILE A 14 5.71 2.89 -3.99
C ILE A 14 5.64 3.57 -5.35
N LYS A 15 5.57 2.78 -6.42
CA LYS A 15 5.41 3.27 -7.79
C LYS A 15 4.12 2.73 -8.39
N ILE A 16 3.33 3.62 -8.97
CA ILE A 16 2.09 3.29 -9.67
C ILE A 16 2.30 3.46 -11.17
N TRP A 17 1.93 2.44 -11.94
CA TRP A 17 2.12 2.38 -13.38
C TRP A 17 0.77 2.21 -14.07
N ASP A 18 0.61 2.88 -15.21
CA ASP A 18 -0.52 2.66 -16.09
C ASP A 18 -0.27 1.41 -16.95
N ALA A 19 -1.16 0.42 -16.88
CA ALA A 19 -0.95 -0.85 -17.58
C ALA A 19 -1.07 -0.73 -19.10
N SER A 20 -1.84 0.25 -19.59
CA SER A 20 -2.10 0.42 -21.02
C SER A 20 -0.90 1.06 -21.73
N SER A 21 -0.32 2.08 -21.12
CA SER A 21 0.82 2.83 -21.65
C SER A 21 2.17 2.36 -21.09
N MET A 22 2.17 1.53 -20.05
CA MET A 22 3.37 1.09 -19.31
C MET A 22 4.21 2.27 -18.80
N THR A 23 3.54 3.39 -18.46
CA THR A 23 4.20 4.60 -17.96
C THR A 23 4.06 4.76 -16.46
N LEU A 24 5.05 5.41 -15.83
CA LEU A 24 4.98 5.75 -14.41
C LEU A 24 3.98 6.90 -14.22
N VAL A 25 2.92 6.64 -13.47
CA VAL A 25 1.86 7.62 -13.16
C VAL A 25 2.20 8.38 -11.89
N ASP A 26 2.61 7.66 -10.85
CA ASP A 26 2.87 8.24 -9.54
C ASP A 26 3.98 7.52 -8.80
N LYS A 27 4.64 8.27 -7.91
CA LYS A 27 5.68 7.75 -7.00
C LYS A 27 5.54 8.44 -5.65
N PHE A 28 5.44 7.66 -4.58
CA PHE A 28 5.31 8.21 -3.22
C PHE A 28 5.80 7.22 -2.16
N ASN A 29 6.11 7.75 -0.97
CA ASN A 29 6.52 6.95 0.17
C ASN A 29 5.79 7.41 1.44
N PRO A 30 4.81 6.62 1.93
CA PRO A 30 4.09 6.94 3.14
C PRO A 30 4.82 6.49 4.41
N HIS A 31 5.89 5.71 4.29
CA HIS A 31 6.65 5.14 5.39
C HIS A 31 7.90 5.95 5.71
N THR A 32 8.42 5.71 6.91
CA THR A 32 9.58 6.42 7.43
C THR A 32 10.86 5.89 6.77
N SER A 33 11.47 6.71 5.92
CA SER A 33 12.80 6.45 5.33
C SER A 33 13.83 6.23 6.45
N PRO A 34 14.78 5.27 6.34
CA PRO A 34 15.25 4.60 5.12
C PRO A 34 14.65 3.21 4.86
N HIS A 35 13.56 2.85 5.55
CA HIS A 35 13.03 1.49 5.46
C HIS A 35 12.12 1.33 4.25
N GLY A 36 12.40 0.32 3.42
CA GLY A 36 11.61 0.01 2.23
C GLY A 36 10.26 -0.62 2.58
N ILE A 37 9.36 -0.62 1.61
CA ILE A 37 8.03 -1.21 1.73
C ILE A 37 8.13 -2.73 1.54
N SER A 38 7.72 -3.49 2.55
CA SER A 38 7.73 -4.96 2.51
C SER A 38 6.48 -5.53 1.88
N SER A 39 5.34 -4.84 1.99
CA SER A 39 4.05 -5.35 1.53
C SER A 39 3.13 -4.24 1.03
N ILE A 40 2.43 -4.52 -0.07
CA ILE A 40 1.41 -3.66 -0.65
C ILE A 40 0.20 -4.50 -1.07
N CYS A 41 -1.00 -3.95 -0.90
CA CYS A 41 -2.24 -4.60 -1.28
C CYS A 41 -3.22 -3.60 -1.89
N TRP A 42 -3.73 -3.92 -3.09
CA TRP A 42 -4.78 -3.14 -3.72
C TRP A 42 -6.15 -3.49 -3.17
N SER A 43 -6.97 -2.47 -3.02
CA SER A 43 -8.41 -2.65 -2.85
C SER A 43 -9.04 -3.21 -4.12
N SER A 44 -10.06 -4.08 -3.96
CA SER A 44 -10.82 -4.63 -5.08
C SER A 44 -11.57 -3.58 -5.89
N ASN A 45 -11.78 -2.39 -5.31
CA ASN A 45 -12.40 -1.26 -6.00
C ASN A 45 -11.39 -0.31 -6.68
N ASN A 46 -10.09 -0.65 -6.70
CA ASN A 46 -9.00 0.15 -7.25
C ASN A 46 -8.90 1.60 -6.70
N ASN A 47 -9.54 1.92 -5.59
CA ASN A 47 -9.56 3.29 -5.05
C ASN A 47 -8.47 3.53 -4.01
N PHE A 48 -8.03 2.50 -3.29
CA PHE A 48 -7.03 2.63 -2.23
C PHE A 48 -6.03 1.48 -2.24
N LEU A 49 -4.83 1.79 -1.74
CA LEU A 49 -3.71 0.89 -1.59
C LEU A 49 -3.33 0.86 -0.11
N VAL A 50 -3.10 -0.34 0.43
CA VAL A 50 -2.61 -0.52 1.79
C VAL A 50 -1.15 -0.94 1.73
N THR A 51 -0.30 -0.29 2.52
CA THR A 51 1.14 -0.55 2.53
C THR A 51 1.67 -0.75 3.94
N ALA A 52 2.71 -1.57 4.06
CA ALA A 52 3.44 -1.81 5.29
C ALA A 52 4.95 -1.75 5.04
N SER A 53 5.68 -1.20 6.02
CA SER A 53 7.14 -1.11 5.95
C SER A 53 7.83 -2.37 6.45
N SER A 54 9.01 -2.63 5.92
CA SER A 54 9.92 -3.68 6.39
C SER A 54 10.37 -3.50 7.85
N SER A 55 10.42 -2.26 8.35
CA SER A 55 10.68 -2.00 9.77
C SER A 55 9.44 -2.17 10.65
N GLY A 56 8.26 -2.27 10.01
CA GLY A 56 6.95 -2.24 10.64
C GLY A 56 6.70 -0.99 11.46
N ASP A 57 7.02 0.17 10.86
CA ASP A 57 6.75 1.47 11.46
C ASP A 57 5.25 1.68 11.69
N LYS A 58 4.45 1.51 10.63
CA LYS A 58 3.00 1.67 10.59
C LYS A 58 2.45 0.99 9.34
N ILE A 59 1.14 0.84 9.31
CA ILE A 59 0.38 0.48 8.12
C ILE A 59 -0.27 1.75 7.59
N VAL A 60 -0.16 2.02 6.30
CA VAL A 60 -0.75 3.22 5.69
C VAL A 60 -1.73 2.82 4.60
N ILE A 61 -2.92 3.42 4.65
CA ILE A 61 -3.94 3.31 3.61
C ILE A 61 -3.90 4.59 2.79
N SER A 62 -3.52 4.48 1.52
CA SER A 62 -3.42 5.61 0.59
C SER A 62 -4.52 5.56 -0.46
N SER A 63 -5.20 6.69 -0.71
CA SER A 63 -6.14 6.83 -1.83
C SER A 63 -5.37 7.00 -3.12
N CYS A 64 -5.71 6.22 -4.16
CA CYS A 64 -5.09 6.30 -5.48
C CYS A 64 -6.04 6.79 -6.58
N LYS A 65 -7.21 7.38 -6.23
CA LYS A 65 -8.17 7.87 -7.24
C LYS A 65 -7.56 8.91 -8.20
N CYS A 66 -6.89 9.91 -7.65
CA CYS A 66 -6.25 10.98 -8.43
C CYS A 66 -4.77 11.06 -8.10
N LYS A 67 -4.45 11.67 -6.96
CA LYS A 67 -3.09 11.71 -6.40
C LYS A 67 -3.01 10.81 -5.18
N PRO A 68 -1.89 10.09 -4.99
CA PRO A 68 -1.68 9.29 -3.80
C PRO A 68 -1.69 10.18 -2.57
N VAL A 69 -2.70 10.00 -1.72
CA VAL A 69 -2.81 10.70 -0.44
C VAL A 69 -3.03 9.70 0.68
N PRO A 70 -2.24 9.76 1.77
CA PRO A 70 -2.49 8.92 2.94
C PRO A 70 -3.84 9.31 3.54
N LEU A 71 -4.74 8.35 3.67
CA LEU A 71 -6.05 8.51 4.28
C LEU A 71 -6.04 8.10 5.76
N LEU A 72 -5.32 7.03 6.08
CA LEU A 72 -5.31 6.45 7.42
C LEU A 72 -3.97 5.79 7.71
N GLU A 73 -3.52 5.94 8.95
CA GLU A 73 -2.34 5.27 9.49
C GLU A 73 -2.76 4.40 10.68
N LEU A 74 -2.27 3.16 10.72
CA LEU A 74 -2.64 2.15 11.69
C LEU A 74 -1.39 1.45 12.25
N ALA A 75 -1.55 0.79 13.41
CA ALA A 75 -0.55 -0.10 13.97
C ALA A 75 0.84 0.53 14.14
N GLU A 76 0.89 1.82 14.51
CA GLU A 76 2.13 2.55 14.72
C GLU A 76 2.96 1.89 15.83
N GLY A 77 4.23 1.60 15.53
CA GLY A 77 5.16 0.91 16.43
C GLY A 77 4.87 -0.57 16.66
N GLN A 78 3.85 -1.14 16.01
CA GLN A 78 3.46 -2.55 16.17
C GLN A 78 4.26 -3.50 15.27
N LYS A 79 5.32 -3.04 14.58
CA LYS A 79 6.22 -3.88 13.79
C LYS A 79 5.50 -4.79 12.77
N GLN A 80 4.41 -4.29 12.19
CA GLN A 80 3.61 -4.98 11.18
C GLN A 80 4.31 -4.89 9.82
N THR A 81 4.66 -6.03 9.24
CA THR A 81 5.47 -6.09 8.00
C THR A 81 4.66 -6.56 6.79
N CYS A 82 3.51 -7.19 7.03
CA CYS A 82 2.67 -7.78 5.98
C CYS A 82 1.24 -7.29 6.15
N VAL A 83 0.56 -7.04 5.02
CA VAL A 83 -0.84 -6.60 5.00
C VAL A 83 -1.61 -7.30 3.89
N ASN A 84 -2.88 -7.58 4.13
CA ASN A 84 -3.79 -8.10 3.10
C ASN A 84 -5.22 -7.63 3.32
N LEU A 85 -5.94 -7.42 2.22
CA LEU A 85 -7.35 -7.03 2.23
C LEU A 85 -8.22 -8.23 1.90
N ASN A 86 -9.40 -8.30 2.51
CA ASN A 86 -10.41 -9.23 2.07
C ASN A 86 -10.99 -8.81 0.70
N SER A 87 -11.73 -9.71 0.03
CA SER A 87 -12.29 -9.47 -1.31
C SER A 87 -13.22 -8.25 -1.40
N THR A 88 -13.93 -7.94 -0.30
CA THR A 88 -14.79 -6.74 -0.23
C THR A 88 -14.02 -5.48 0.16
N SER A 89 -12.73 -5.60 0.48
CA SER A 89 -11.85 -4.54 0.98
C SER A 89 -12.42 -3.77 2.17
N MET A 90 -13.24 -4.45 3.00
CA MET A 90 -13.79 -3.93 4.25
C MET A 90 -12.92 -4.30 5.45
N TYR A 91 -12.20 -5.42 5.36
CA TYR A 91 -11.35 -5.89 6.43
C TYR A 91 -9.90 -5.99 5.94
N LEU A 92 -9.02 -5.48 6.77
CA LEU A 92 -7.57 -5.57 6.64
C LEU A 92 -7.07 -6.57 7.68
N VAL A 93 -6.18 -7.45 7.26
CA VAL A 93 -5.37 -8.29 8.14
C VAL A 93 -3.93 -7.81 8.04
N SER A 94 -3.28 -7.68 9.18
CA SER A 94 -1.85 -7.36 9.28
C SER A 94 -1.10 -8.46 10.00
N GLY A 95 0.19 -8.62 9.74
CA GLY A 95 1.04 -9.52 10.51
C GLY A 95 2.47 -9.02 10.53
N GLY A 96 3.20 -9.29 11.62
CA GLY A 96 4.53 -8.74 11.80
C GLY A 96 5.42 -9.44 12.83
N LEU A 97 6.51 -8.75 13.17
CA LEU A 97 7.58 -9.25 14.04
C LEU A 97 7.23 -9.19 15.54
N ASN A 98 6.10 -8.57 15.89
CA ASN A 98 5.64 -8.46 17.28
C ASN A 98 4.73 -9.63 17.71
N ASN A 99 4.62 -10.69 16.90
CA ASN A 99 3.77 -11.85 17.13
C ASN A 99 2.27 -11.52 17.24
N THR A 100 1.81 -10.38 16.71
CA THR A 100 0.39 -10.03 16.65
C THR A 100 -0.12 -9.99 15.21
N VAL A 101 -1.42 -10.29 15.06
CA VAL A 101 -2.20 -10.22 13.82
C VAL A 101 -3.32 -9.21 13.99
#